data_AF-A0A7C2DJV9-F1
#
_entry.id   AF-A0A7C2DJV9-F1
#
_cell.length_a   1.000
_cell.length_b   1.000
_cell.length_c   1.000
_cell.angle_alpha   90.00
_cell.angle_beta   90.00
_cell.angle_gamma   90.00
#
_symmetry.space_group_name_H-M   'P 1'
#
loop_
_entity.id
_entity.type
_entity.pdbx_description
1 polymer ?
#
loop_
_entity_poly.entity_id
_entity_poly.type
_entity_poly.pdbx_seq_one_letter_code
_entity_poly.pdbx_strand_id
1 'polypeptide(L)'
;MSLTIEAFQARLEGLEVELNRETCRQYAGRPYDEARMEALSRQIETLARDALAALPPEAFPRPLYFAALRAAAASTYTRLDNEIYRVRSEAVRVEEGDEVVTLSNWRRFNHRHARDRARRRRVFDGLLAQARLLTPLLEERMALSRRIFAPLGLTPLDVYLEEEGVDAATLRGLVERTARAAYPAFRAELDAFAAELLGGPAEYYDDFYVFGNVIYAPVDPAVAALDVPALVGEVCRRLGFDLARITVDAEPRPGKHASPVCFGVHIPHEVYVLYQRTSPTSDY
;
A
#
# COMPACT_ATOMS: atom_id res chain seq x y z
N MET A 1 -2.04 -38.17 6.30
CA MET A 1 -1.00 -37.96 5.27
C MET A 1 0.13 -37.17 5.91
N SER A 2 1.39 -37.55 5.68
CA SER A 2 2.53 -36.72 6.06
C SER A 2 2.48 -35.41 5.27
N LEU A 3 2.66 -34.27 5.93
CA LEU A 3 2.69 -32.97 5.27
C LEU A 3 4.03 -32.82 4.51
N THR A 4 4.00 -32.53 3.22
CA THR A 4 5.20 -32.19 2.44
C THR A 4 5.27 -30.68 2.21
N ILE A 5 6.44 -30.17 1.80
CA ILE A 5 6.64 -28.75 1.49
C ILE A 5 5.73 -28.30 0.34
N GLU A 6 5.59 -29.11 -0.70
CA GLU A 6 4.74 -28.82 -1.86
C GLU A 6 3.26 -28.78 -1.45
N ALA A 7 2.84 -29.72 -0.60
CA ALA A 7 1.48 -29.75 -0.07
C ALA A 7 1.19 -28.57 0.85
N PHE A 8 2.17 -28.15 1.66
CA PHE A 8 2.07 -26.94 2.48
C PHE A 8 1.94 -25.69 1.60
N GLN A 9 2.84 -25.52 0.63
CA GLN A 9 2.87 -24.36 -0.26
C GLN A 9 1.56 -24.21 -1.05
N ALA A 10 1.08 -25.28 -1.68
CA ALA A 10 -0.16 -25.23 -2.46
C ALA A 10 -1.39 -24.89 -1.60
N ARG A 11 -1.43 -25.37 -0.35
CA ARG A 11 -2.51 -25.05 0.59
C ARG A 11 -2.41 -23.62 1.12
N LEU A 12 -1.20 -23.15 1.41
CA LEU A 12 -0.96 -21.79 1.86
C LEU A 12 -1.39 -20.81 0.77
N GLU A 13 -0.94 -21.02 -0.47
CA GLU A 13 -1.30 -20.21 -1.63
C GLU A 13 -2.83 -20.15 -1.81
N GLY A 14 -3.51 -21.29 -1.77
CA GLY A 14 -4.98 -21.32 -1.90
C GLY A 14 -5.71 -20.50 -0.84
N LEU A 15 -5.23 -20.50 0.41
CA LEU A 15 -5.81 -19.69 1.49
C LEU A 15 -5.47 -18.20 1.34
N GLU A 16 -4.24 -17.87 0.93
CA GLU A 16 -3.80 -16.49 0.70
C GLU A 16 -4.54 -15.85 -0.49
N VAL A 17 -4.81 -16.60 -1.55
CA VAL A 17 -5.65 -16.17 -2.67
C VAL A 17 -7.03 -15.73 -2.17
N GLU A 18 -7.68 -16.56 -1.36
CA GLU A 18 -9.00 -16.26 -0.80
C GLU A 18 -8.99 -15.03 0.11
N LEU A 19 -7.94 -14.90 0.95
CA LEU A 19 -7.79 -13.74 1.83
C LEU A 19 -7.56 -12.46 1.01
N ASN A 20 -6.69 -12.53 -0.01
CA ASN A 20 -6.40 -11.42 -0.90
C ASN A 20 -7.62 -10.97 -1.72
N ARG A 21 -8.55 -11.88 -2.06
CA ARG A 21 -9.83 -11.51 -2.69
C ARG A 21 -10.66 -10.61 -1.77
N GLU A 22 -10.78 -10.93 -0.49
CA GLU A 22 -11.51 -10.09 0.47
C GLU A 22 -10.79 -8.75 0.70
N THR A 23 -9.47 -8.76 0.85
CA THR A 23 -8.66 -7.52 0.95
C THR A 23 -8.83 -6.63 -0.29
N CYS A 24 -8.81 -7.22 -1.49
CA CYS A 24 -9.03 -6.49 -2.73
C CYS A 24 -10.44 -5.87 -2.77
N ARG A 25 -11.48 -6.57 -2.28
CA ARG A 25 -12.84 -6.01 -2.16
C ARG A 25 -12.90 -4.86 -1.18
N GLN A 26 -12.25 -4.97 -0.01
CA GLN A 26 -12.13 -3.90 0.96
C GLN A 26 -11.53 -2.64 0.32
N TYR A 27 -10.40 -2.77 -0.38
CA TYR A 27 -9.76 -1.65 -1.08
C TYR A 27 -10.59 -1.09 -2.24
N ALA A 28 -11.34 -1.95 -2.93
CA ALA A 28 -12.22 -1.57 -4.04
C ALA A 28 -13.49 -0.85 -3.58
N GLY A 29 -13.77 -0.76 -2.27
CA GLY A 29 -15.03 -0.23 -1.74
C GLY A 29 -16.22 -1.14 -2.06
N ARG A 30 -15.99 -2.45 -2.21
CA ARG A 30 -17.02 -3.47 -2.44
C ARG A 30 -17.35 -4.16 -1.11
N PRO A 31 -18.53 -4.81 -1.00
CA PRO A 31 -18.82 -5.67 0.14
C PRO A 31 -17.71 -6.72 0.33
N TYR A 32 -17.17 -6.79 1.54
CA TYR A 32 -16.17 -7.76 1.99
C TYR A 32 -16.60 -8.33 3.33
N ASP A 33 -16.07 -9.50 3.68
CA ASP A 33 -16.42 -10.20 4.93
C ASP A 33 -15.21 -10.28 5.86
N GLU A 34 -15.21 -9.42 6.88
CA GLU A 34 -14.15 -9.38 7.90
C GLU A 34 -14.08 -10.68 8.71
N ALA A 35 -15.23 -11.30 9.03
CA ALA A 35 -15.25 -12.56 9.75
C ALA A 35 -14.65 -13.71 8.92
N ARG A 36 -14.85 -13.66 7.60
CA ARG A 36 -14.17 -14.58 6.66
C ARG A 36 -12.67 -14.32 6.61
N MET A 37 -12.22 -13.08 6.53
CA MET A 37 -10.79 -12.74 6.58
C MET A 37 -10.14 -13.30 7.84
N GLU A 38 -10.79 -13.10 9.00
CA GLU A 38 -10.33 -13.69 10.26
C GLU A 38 -10.31 -15.22 10.22
N ALA A 39 -11.36 -15.87 9.69
CA ALA A 39 -11.41 -17.32 9.60
C ALA A 39 -10.31 -17.90 8.69
N LEU A 40 -10.04 -17.25 7.56
CA LEU A 40 -8.95 -17.60 6.63
C LEU A 40 -7.59 -17.42 7.31
N SER A 41 -7.37 -16.30 7.99
CA SER A 41 -6.12 -16.03 8.69
C SER A 41 -5.83 -17.04 9.81
N ARG A 42 -6.86 -17.53 10.52
CA ARG A 42 -6.72 -18.63 11.49
C ARG A 42 -6.33 -19.95 10.84
N GLN A 43 -6.88 -20.26 9.66
CA GLN A 43 -6.50 -21.46 8.90
C GLN A 43 -5.06 -21.40 8.41
N ILE A 44 -4.63 -20.23 7.90
CA ILE A 44 -3.23 -19.97 7.50
C ILE A 44 -2.30 -20.16 8.70
N GLU A 45 -2.66 -19.59 9.85
CA GLU A 45 -1.88 -19.70 11.08
C GLU A 45 -1.72 -21.14 11.56
N THR A 46 -2.82 -21.90 11.61
CA THR A 46 -2.77 -23.33 11.96
C THR A 46 -1.91 -24.11 10.97
N LEU A 47 -2.12 -23.92 9.67
CA LEU A 47 -1.35 -24.61 8.63
C LEU A 47 0.16 -24.33 8.75
N ALA A 48 0.53 -23.08 8.97
CA ALA A 48 1.94 -22.69 9.10
C ALA A 48 2.58 -23.25 10.38
N ARG A 49 1.87 -23.23 11.51
CA ARG A 49 2.36 -23.84 12.76
C ARG A 49 2.54 -25.35 12.63
N ASP A 50 1.57 -26.03 12.02
CA ASP A 50 1.66 -27.47 11.78
C ASP A 50 2.85 -27.80 10.87
N ALA A 51 3.08 -26.99 9.82
CA ALA A 51 4.24 -27.15 8.94
C ALA A 51 5.57 -26.96 9.66
N LEU A 52 5.72 -25.89 10.43
CA LEU A 52 6.92 -25.60 11.20
C LEU A 52 7.20 -26.64 12.30
N ALA A 53 6.18 -27.34 12.80
CA ALA A 53 6.32 -28.41 13.77
C ALA A 53 6.66 -29.77 13.11
N ALA A 54 6.11 -30.03 11.92
CA ALA A 54 6.25 -31.32 11.24
C ALA A 54 7.49 -31.43 10.36
N LEU A 55 8.02 -30.29 9.88
CA LEU A 55 9.11 -30.23 8.91
C LEU A 55 10.31 -29.48 9.51
N PRO A 56 11.54 -29.99 9.35
CA PRO A 56 12.72 -29.28 9.82
C PRO A 56 12.97 -28.01 8.98
N PRO A 57 13.57 -26.94 9.55
CA PRO A 57 13.80 -25.67 8.84
C PRO A 57 14.53 -25.83 7.49
N GLU A 58 15.51 -26.73 7.42
CA GLU A 58 16.29 -27.06 6.23
C GLU A 58 15.48 -27.69 5.08
N ALA A 59 14.25 -28.16 5.35
CA ALA A 59 13.35 -28.62 4.28
C ALA A 59 12.73 -27.44 3.51
N PHE A 60 12.69 -26.24 4.10
CA PHE A 60 12.09 -25.07 3.47
C PHE A 60 13.13 -24.31 2.63
N PRO A 61 12.79 -23.91 1.39
CA PRO A 61 13.45 -22.78 0.77
C PRO A 61 13.38 -21.57 1.70
N ARG A 62 14.49 -20.84 1.88
CA ARG A 62 14.60 -19.73 2.84
C ARG A 62 13.44 -18.72 2.79
N PRO A 63 13.02 -18.21 1.62
CA PRO A 63 11.86 -17.30 1.54
C PRO A 63 10.56 -17.95 2.03
N LEU A 64 10.34 -19.23 1.73
CA LEU A 64 9.17 -19.97 2.20
C LEU A 64 9.22 -20.19 3.72
N TYR A 65 10.40 -20.38 4.30
CA TYR A 65 10.56 -20.47 5.75
C TYR A 65 10.16 -19.16 6.44
N PHE A 66 10.63 -18.02 5.94
CA PHE A 66 10.23 -16.71 6.46
C PHE A 66 8.74 -16.42 6.26
N ALA A 67 8.18 -16.81 5.11
CA ALA A 67 6.74 -16.74 4.87
C ALA A 67 5.95 -17.59 5.89
N ALA A 68 6.38 -18.83 6.14
CA ALA A 68 5.75 -19.71 7.12
C ALA A 68 5.81 -19.13 8.55
N LEU A 69 6.95 -18.54 8.95
CA LEU A 69 7.08 -17.87 10.25
C LEU A 69 6.13 -16.68 10.39
N ARG A 70 5.98 -15.85 9.36
CA ARG A 70 4.99 -14.76 9.33
C ARG A 70 3.56 -15.30 9.36
N ALA A 71 3.29 -16.32 8.57
CA ALA A 71 1.98 -16.98 8.47
C ALA A 71 1.55 -17.62 9.81
N ALA A 72 2.49 -18.09 10.64
CA ALA A 72 2.22 -18.62 11.99
C ALA A 72 1.70 -17.56 13.00
N ALA A 73 1.61 -16.29 12.57
CA ALA A 73 0.94 -15.20 13.28
C ALA A 73 -0.11 -14.48 12.40
N ALA A 74 -0.58 -15.11 11.32
CA ALA A 74 -1.47 -14.49 10.33
C ALA A 74 -2.76 -13.92 10.94
N SER A 75 -3.32 -14.55 11.98
CA SER A 75 -4.53 -14.04 12.63
C SER A 75 -4.30 -12.71 13.34
N THR A 76 -3.13 -12.55 13.97
CA THR A 76 -2.77 -11.32 14.66
C THR A 76 -2.46 -10.21 13.65
N TYR A 77 -1.75 -10.52 12.55
CA TYR A 77 -1.55 -9.56 11.47
C TYR A 77 -2.86 -9.09 10.86
N THR A 78 -3.77 -10.02 10.52
CA THR A 78 -5.06 -9.69 9.89
C THR A 78 -5.90 -8.79 10.79
N ARG A 79 -5.98 -9.10 12.10
CA ARG A 79 -6.67 -8.23 13.06
C ARG A 79 -6.05 -6.82 13.09
N LEU A 80 -4.72 -6.72 13.22
CA LEU A 80 -4.02 -5.44 13.27
C LEU A 80 -4.22 -4.64 11.98
N ASP A 81 -4.11 -5.28 10.82
CA ASP A 81 -4.26 -4.63 9.52
C ASP A 81 -5.69 -4.11 9.30
N ASN A 82 -6.71 -4.87 9.70
CA ASN A 82 -8.11 -4.41 9.69
C ASN A 82 -8.35 -3.25 10.66
N GLU A 83 -7.76 -3.32 11.86
CA GLU A 83 -7.90 -2.25 12.85
C GLU A 83 -7.21 -0.95 12.39
N ILE A 84 -6.00 -1.06 11.83
CA ILE A 84 -5.28 0.07 11.21
C ILE A 84 -6.09 0.63 10.05
N TYR A 85 -6.68 -0.22 9.20
CA TYR A 85 -7.54 0.21 8.11
C TYR A 85 -8.72 1.05 8.62
N ARG A 86 -9.46 0.52 9.60
CA ARG A 86 -10.60 1.21 10.23
C ARG A 86 -10.19 2.54 10.85
N VAL A 87 -9.11 2.56 11.63
CA VAL A 87 -8.64 3.80 12.27
C VAL A 87 -8.26 4.86 11.22
N ARG A 88 -7.57 4.48 10.13
CA ARG A 88 -7.21 5.45 9.07
C ARG A 88 -8.43 5.95 8.29
N SER A 89 -9.41 5.09 8.07
CA SER A 89 -10.56 5.35 7.19
C SER A 89 -11.72 6.04 7.90
N GLU A 90 -11.84 5.85 9.22
CA GLU A 90 -13.03 6.27 9.98
C GLU A 90 -12.68 7.10 11.21
N ALA A 91 -11.64 6.73 11.98
CA ALA A 91 -11.36 7.36 13.27
C ALA A 91 -10.51 8.64 13.13
N VAL A 92 -9.45 8.60 12.30
CA VAL A 92 -8.63 9.77 11.99
C VAL A 92 -9.36 10.58 10.93
N ARG A 93 -10.13 11.58 11.36
CA ARG A 93 -10.99 12.36 10.46
C ARG A 93 -11.10 13.83 10.85
N VAL A 94 -11.23 14.70 9.87
CA VAL A 94 -11.45 16.14 10.05
C VAL A 94 -12.69 16.56 9.27
N GLU A 95 -13.57 17.31 9.92
CA GLU A 95 -14.70 17.96 9.26
C GLU A 95 -14.25 19.35 8.79
N GLU A 96 -14.39 19.63 7.49
CA GLU A 96 -14.05 20.93 6.90
C GLU A 96 -15.18 21.38 5.97
N GLY A 97 -16.15 22.09 6.55
CA GLY A 97 -17.39 22.44 5.85
C GLY A 97 -18.33 21.23 5.75
N ASP A 98 -18.71 20.88 4.53
CA ASP A 98 -19.52 19.70 4.19
C ASP A 98 -18.68 18.46 3.87
N GLU A 99 -17.35 18.57 3.91
CA GLU A 99 -16.43 17.47 3.62
C GLU A 99 -15.90 16.80 4.90
N VAL A 100 -15.89 15.46 4.90
CA VAL A 100 -15.19 14.66 5.90
C VAL A 100 -13.91 14.10 5.29
N VAL A 101 -12.77 14.55 5.78
CA VAL A 101 -11.44 14.17 5.29
C VAL A 101 -10.82 13.15 6.23
N THR A 102 -10.27 12.07 5.69
CA THR A 102 -9.63 10.97 6.42
C THR A 102 -8.28 10.61 5.78
N LEU A 103 -7.48 9.76 6.44
CA LEU A 103 -6.21 9.31 5.86
C LEU A 103 -6.38 8.45 4.59
N SER A 104 -7.60 7.97 4.31
CA SER A 104 -7.91 7.20 3.10
C SER A 104 -8.39 8.06 1.92
N ASN A 105 -8.82 9.30 2.16
CA ASN A 105 -9.43 10.15 1.13
C ASN A 105 -8.81 11.55 0.96
N TRP A 106 -7.82 11.93 1.79
CA TRP A 106 -7.22 13.26 1.77
C TRP A 106 -6.63 13.69 0.41
N ARG A 107 -6.18 12.74 -0.43
CA ARG A 107 -5.71 13.04 -1.80
C ARG A 107 -6.79 13.72 -2.64
N ARG A 108 -8.05 13.26 -2.51
CA ARG A 108 -9.20 13.86 -3.21
C ARG A 108 -9.51 15.26 -2.69
N PHE A 109 -9.34 15.47 -1.39
CA PHE A 109 -9.44 16.80 -0.78
C PHE A 109 -8.34 17.73 -1.33
N ASN A 110 -7.08 17.27 -1.39
CA ASN A 110 -5.97 18.04 -1.95
C ASN A 110 -6.17 18.38 -3.43
N HIS A 111 -6.77 17.48 -4.22
CA HIS A 111 -7.13 17.78 -5.60
C HIS A 111 -8.12 18.95 -5.72
N ARG A 112 -9.21 18.94 -4.93
CA ARG A 112 -10.21 20.02 -4.98
C ARG A 112 -9.70 21.36 -4.45
N HIS A 113 -8.83 21.32 -3.44
CA HIS A 113 -8.39 22.50 -2.69
C HIS A 113 -6.89 22.79 -2.88
N ALA A 114 -6.31 22.39 -4.02
CA ALA A 114 -4.88 22.50 -4.31
C ALA A 114 -4.32 23.93 -4.24
N ARG A 115 -5.18 24.95 -4.42
CA ARG A 115 -4.80 26.38 -4.31
C ARG A 115 -5.18 27.02 -2.97
N ASP A 116 -5.98 26.39 -2.13
CA ASP A 116 -6.37 26.92 -0.82
C ASP A 116 -5.43 26.46 0.30
N ARG A 117 -4.33 27.21 0.46
CA ARG A 117 -3.27 26.90 1.44
C ARG A 117 -3.79 26.88 2.88
N ALA A 118 -4.65 27.82 3.23
CA ALA A 118 -5.19 27.93 4.58
C ALA A 118 -6.10 26.76 4.93
N ARG A 119 -6.95 26.34 3.98
CA ARG A 119 -7.84 25.19 4.15
C ARG A 119 -7.07 23.87 4.24
N ARG A 120 -6.07 23.66 3.38
CA ARG A 120 -5.21 22.46 3.48
C ARG A 120 -4.48 22.37 4.80
N ARG A 121 -3.89 23.47 5.26
CA ARG A 121 -3.21 23.52 6.56
C ARG A 121 -4.13 23.09 7.70
N ARG A 122 -5.34 23.65 7.81
CA ARG A 122 -6.30 23.28 8.87
C ARG A 122 -6.62 21.79 8.87
N VAL A 123 -6.88 21.22 7.69
CA VAL A 123 -7.19 19.80 7.55
C VAL A 123 -6.00 18.92 7.94
N PHE A 124 -4.79 19.24 7.46
CA PHE A 124 -3.60 18.47 7.81
C PHE A 124 -3.21 18.59 9.29
N ASP A 125 -3.30 19.79 9.88
CA ASP A 125 -3.12 19.99 11.32
C ASP A 125 -4.10 19.10 12.12
N GLY A 126 -5.37 19.05 11.71
CA GLY A 126 -6.39 18.22 12.33
C GLY A 126 -6.15 16.71 12.18
N LEU A 127 -5.71 16.26 11.00
CA LEU A 127 -5.34 14.86 10.75
C LEU A 127 -4.12 14.46 11.58
N LEU A 128 -3.09 15.29 11.64
CA LEU A 128 -1.88 15.04 12.44
C LEU A 128 -2.18 14.95 13.94
N ALA A 129 -3.06 15.83 14.46
CA ALA A 129 -3.47 15.79 15.86
C ALA A 129 -4.16 14.47 16.26
N GLN A 130 -4.79 13.80 15.29
CA GLN A 130 -5.49 12.52 15.47
C GLN A 130 -4.68 11.31 15.04
N ALA A 131 -3.62 11.48 14.23
CA ALA A 131 -2.79 10.38 13.72
C ALA A 131 -2.17 9.53 14.85
N ARG A 132 -2.01 10.10 16.05
CA ARG A 132 -1.58 9.36 17.27
C ARG A 132 -2.47 8.17 17.63
N LEU A 133 -3.71 8.12 17.15
CA LEU A 133 -4.60 6.96 17.30
C LEU A 133 -4.05 5.70 16.62
N LEU A 134 -3.20 5.85 15.59
CA LEU A 134 -2.55 4.75 14.90
C LEU A 134 -1.30 4.23 15.62
N THR A 135 -0.63 5.06 16.42
CA THR A 135 0.65 4.73 17.06
C THR A 135 0.65 3.39 17.79
N PRO A 136 -0.27 3.09 18.73
CA PRO A 136 -0.25 1.82 19.45
C PRO A 136 -0.39 0.60 18.53
N LEU A 137 -1.21 0.70 17.48
CA LEU A 137 -1.43 -0.39 16.52
C LEU A 137 -0.18 -0.63 15.66
N LEU A 138 0.48 0.44 15.23
CA LEU A 138 1.71 0.35 14.45
C LEU A 138 2.86 -0.20 15.29
N GLU A 139 2.98 0.23 16.55
CA GLU A 139 3.97 -0.29 17.49
C GLU A 139 3.74 -1.78 17.78
N GLU A 140 2.49 -2.19 18.01
CA GLU A 140 2.13 -3.59 18.21
C GLU A 140 2.48 -4.44 16.98
N ARG A 141 2.14 -3.96 15.77
CA ARG A 141 2.48 -4.63 14.51
C ARG A 141 3.99 -4.77 14.31
N MET A 142 4.76 -3.71 14.58
CA MET A 142 6.22 -3.76 14.52
C MET A 142 6.81 -4.70 15.57
N ALA A 143 6.27 -4.70 16.79
CA ALA A 143 6.68 -5.60 17.86
C ALA A 143 6.38 -7.07 17.53
N LEU A 144 5.24 -7.35 16.88
CA LEU A 144 4.92 -8.68 16.36
C LEU A 144 5.99 -9.16 15.37
N SER A 145 6.31 -8.36 14.35
CA SER A 145 7.35 -8.72 13.38
C SER A 145 8.70 -8.99 14.04
N ARG A 146 9.12 -8.18 15.02
CA ARG A 146 10.36 -8.42 15.78
C ARG A 146 10.32 -9.73 16.56
N ARG A 147 9.20 -10.04 17.22
CA ARG A 147 9.04 -11.28 18.01
C ARG A 147 9.11 -12.54 17.15
N ILE A 148 8.58 -12.50 15.93
CA ILE A 148 8.58 -13.65 15.01
C ILE A 148 10.01 -14.07 14.64
N PHE A 149 10.90 -13.10 14.40
CA PHE A 149 12.26 -13.37 13.93
C PHE A 149 13.32 -13.40 15.03
N ALA A 150 13.02 -12.88 16.22
CA ALA A 150 13.94 -12.89 17.36
C ALA A 150 14.53 -14.27 17.71
N PRO A 151 13.79 -15.41 17.65
CA PRO A 151 14.36 -16.74 17.90
C PRO A 151 15.47 -17.14 16.92
N LEU A 152 15.50 -16.54 15.73
CA LEU A 152 16.56 -16.76 14.73
C LEU A 152 17.75 -15.81 14.91
N GLY A 153 17.72 -14.92 15.90
CA GLY A 153 18.69 -13.83 16.04
C GLY A 153 18.57 -12.78 14.93
N LEU A 154 17.44 -12.73 14.23
CA LEU A 154 17.20 -11.83 13.10
C LEU A 154 16.21 -10.72 13.47
N THR A 155 16.35 -9.58 12.81
CA THR A 155 15.35 -8.51 12.79
C THR A 155 14.53 -8.57 11.50
N PRO A 156 13.36 -7.91 11.43
CA PRO A 156 12.61 -7.79 10.19
C PRO A 156 13.43 -7.14 9.05
N LEU A 157 14.39 -6.27 9.38
CA LEU A 157 15.28 -5.68 8.39
C LEU A 157 16.25 -6.71 7.81
N ASP A 158 16.82 -7.60 8.64
CA ASP A 158 17.73 -8.65 8.16
C ASP A 158 17.01 -9.59 7.18
N VAL A 159 15.76 -9.95 7.50
CA VAL A 159 14.91 -10.77 6.62
C VAL A 159 14.66 -10.07 5.29
N TYR A 160 14.27 -8.79 5.33
CA TYR A 160 14.04 -8.00 4.12
C TYR A 160 15.30 -7.92 3.25
N LEU A 161 16.46 -7.64 3.86
CA LEU A 161 17.75 -7.56 3.18
C LEU A 161 18.15 -8.89 2.54
N GLU A 162 17.90 -10.01 3.21
CA GLU A 162 18.15 -11.34 2.66
C GLU A 162 17.21 -11.66 1.47
N GLU A 163 15.92 -11.33 1.58
CA GLU A 163 14.93 -11.52 0.50
C GLU A 163 15.27 -10.68 -0.75
N GLU A 164 15.78 -9.46 -0.56
CA GLU A 164 16.22 -8.57 -1.65
C GLU A 164 17.64 -8.89 -2.16
N GLY A 165 18.39 -9.77 -1.49
CA GLY A 165 19.76 -10.10 -1.86
C GLY A 165 20.76 -8.93 -1.68
N VAL A 166 20.50 -8.04 -0.71
CA VAL A 166 21.30 -6.82 -0.47
C VAL A 166 21.72 -6.78 0.99
N ASP A 167 22.99 -6.47 1.28
CA ASP A 167 23.44 -6.25 2.66
C ASP A 167 23.17 -4.81 3.16
N ALA A 168 23.17 -4.63 4.48
CA ALA A 168 22.87 -3.35 5.12
C ALA A 168 23.85 -2.21 4.73
N ALA A 169 25.12 -2.53 4.49
CA ALA A 169 26.12 -1.53 4.09
C ALA A 169 25.89 -1.08 2.64
N THR A 170 25.53 -2.01 1.76
CA THR A 170 25.14 -1.74 0.37
C THR A 170 23.90 -0.85 0.32
N LEU A 171 22.85 -1.19 1.08
CA LEU A 171 21.63 -0.36 1.15
C LEU A 171 21.94 1.05 1.70
N ARG A 172 22.68 1.15 2.81
CA ARG A 172 23.07 2.44 3.39
C ARG A 172 23.87 3.29 2.39
N GLY A 173 24.88 2.68 1.76
CA GLY A 173 25.71 3.35 0.78
C GLY A 173 24.91 3.85 -0.43
N LEU A 174 23.92 3.08 -0.89
CA LEU A 174 22.99 3.50 -1.94
C LEU A 174 22.20 4.73 -1.49
N VAL A 175 21.53 4.68 -0.33
CA VAL A 175 20.73 5.79 0.21
C VAL A 175 21.55 7.06 0.36
N GLU A 176 22.75 6.97 0.96
CA GLU A 176 23.62 8.13 1.17
C GLU A 176 24.13 8.74 -0.15
N ARG A 177 24.53 7.91 -1.11
CA ARG A 177 24.97 8.40 -2.44
C ARG A 177 23.84 9.08 -3.18
N THR A 178 22.65 8.48 -3.20
CA THR A 178 21.46 9.05 -3.83
C THR A 178 21.08 10.37 -3.16
N ALA A 179 21.05 10.42 -1.82
CA ALA A 179 20.75 11.64 -1.08
C ALA A 179 21.77 12.75 -1.38
N ARG A 180 23.07 12.47 -1.31
CA ARG A 180 24.12 13.46 -1.61
C ARG A 180 24.02 13.99 -3.04
N ALA A 181 23.69 13.14 -4.01
CA ALA A 181 23.58 13.52 -5.41
C ALA A 181 22.29 14.32 -5.72
N ALA A 182 21.15 13.88 -5.18
CA ALA A 182 19.85 14.41 -5.56
C ALA A 182 19.36 15.57 -4.67
N TYR A 183 19.71 15.59 -3.38
CA TYR A 183 19.12 16.52 -2.42
C TYR A 183 19.34 18.00 -2.75
N PRO A 184 20.53 18.48 -3.17
CA PRO A 184 20.72 19.90 -3.49
C PRO A 184 19.83 20.36 -4.64
N ALA A 185 19.76 19.57 -5.72
CA ALA A 185 18.92 19.86 -6.87
C ALA A 185 17.43 19.80 -6.50
N PHE A 186 17.01 18.75 -5.79
CA PHE A 186 15.63 18.63 -5.31
C PHE A 186 15.19 19.83 -4.46
N ARG A 187 16.05 20.30 -3.54
CA ARG A 187 15.74 21.47 -2.70
C ARG A 187 15.60 22.74 -3.51
N ALA A 188 16.51 22.99 -4.45
CA ALA A 188 16.46 24.18 -5.30
C ALA A 188 15.18 24.20 -6.16
N GLU A 189 14.85 23.07 -6.78
CA GLU A 189 13.63 22.93 -7.59
C GLU A 189 12.37 23.06 -6.73
N LEU A 190 12.33 22.42 -5.55
CA LEU A 190 11.19 22.53 -4.64
C LEU A 190 10.92 23.99 -4.24
N ASP A 191 11.96 24.74 -3.86
CA ASP A 191 11.82 26.13 -3.45
C ASP A 191 11.34 27.00 -4.62
N ALA A 192 11.86 26.77 -5.84
CA ALA A 192 11.45 27.47 -7.05
C ALA A 192 9.99 27.18 -7.42
N PHE A 193 9.61 25.90 -7.52
CA PHE A 193 8.25 25.48 -7.86
C PHE A 193 7.25 25.91 -6.79
N ALA A 194 7.59 25.85 -5.51
CA ALA A 194 6.69 26.32 -4.46
C ALA A 194 6.43 27.81 -4.57
N ALA A 195 7.48 28.62 -4.80
CA ALA A 195 7.33 30.06 -4.99
C ALA A 195 6.46 30.39 -6.22
N GLU A 196 6.71 29.72 -7.35
CA GLU A 196 5.99 29.94 -8.61
C GLU A 196 4.52 29.48 -8.53
N LEU A 197 4.31 28.25 -8.06
CA LEU A 197 3.01 27.57 -8.16
C LEU A 197 2.12 27.81 -6.95
N LEU A 198 2.70 27.96 -5.76
CA LEU A 198 1.97 28.08 -4.50
C LEU A 198 2.11 29.47 -3.85
N GLY A 199 2.95 30.34 -4.40
CA GLY A 199 3.13 31.72 -3.95
C GLY A 199 3.96 31.86 -2.67
N GLY A 200 4.73 30.83 -2.29
CA GLY A 200 5.54 30.83 -1.07
C GLY A 200 6.34 29.55 -0.89
N PRO A 201 7.09 29.40 0.22
CA PRO A 201 7.85 28.19 0.50
C PRO A 201 6.93 26.97 0.67
N ALA A 202 7.41 25.80 0.24
CA ALA A 202 6.73 24.53 0.44
C ALA A 202 6.58 24.23 1.94
N GLU A 203 5.40 23.76 2.34
CA GLU A 203 5.10 23.36 3.71
C GLU A 203 4.84 21.86 3.81
N TYR A 204 4.74 21.35 5.04
CA TYR A 204 4.51 19.93 5.30
C TYR A 204 3.16 19.40 4.75
N TYR A 205 2.21 20.28 4.43
CA TYR A 205 0.92 19.96 3.81
C TYR A 205 0.89 20.24 2.28
N ASP A 206 2.01 20.70 1.71
CA ASP A 206 2.20 20.85 0.26
C ASP A 206 2.92 19.60 -0.25
N ASP A 207 2.19 18.48 -0.26
CA ASP A 207 2.73 17.20 -0.67
C ASP A 207 2.86 17.08 -2.19
N PHE A 208 3.46 15.98 -2.67
CA PHE A 208 3.63 15.73 -4.10
C PHE A 208 2.31 15.85 -4.90
N TYR A 209 1.17 15.44 -4.32
CA TYR A 209 -0.11 15.54 -5.03
C TYR A 209 -0.58 16.99 -5.19
N VAL A 210 -0.34 17.89 -4.23
CA VAL A 210 -0.65 19.31 -4.42
C VAL A 210 0.12 19.88 -5.60
N PHE A 211 1.43 19.63 -5.69
CA PHE A 211 2.24 20.07 -6.83
C PHE A 211 1.74 19.46 -8.14
N GLY A 212 1.52 18.15 -8.19
CA GLY A 212 1.00 17.46 -9.38
C GLY A 212 -0.33 18.04 -9.86
N ASN A 213 -1.29 18.23 -8.95
CA ASN A 213 -2.60 18.80 -9.27
C ASN A 213 -2.48 20.23 -9.83
N VAL A 214 -1.55 21.04 -9.30
CA VAL A 214 -1.34 22.40 -9.78
C VAL A 214 -0.66 22.43 -11.15
N ILE A 215 0.38 21.60 -11.36
CA ILE A 215 1.14 21.52 -12.61
C ILE A 215 0.26 21.01 -13.74
N TYR A 216 -0.56 19.98 -13.49
CA TYR A 216 -1.35 19.31 -14.53
C TYR A 216 -2.77 19.85 -14.71
N ALA A 217 -3.25 20.74 -13.83
CA ALA A 217 -4.56 21.37 -13.98
C ALA A 217 -4.87 21.91 -15.40
N PRO A 218 -3.91 22.52 -16.15
CA PRO A 218 -4.18 22.99 -17.51
C PRO A 218 -4.47 21.88 -18.53
N VAL A 219 -3.97 20.65 -18.32
CA VAL A 219 -4.09 19.53 -19.27
C VAL A 219 -5.12 18.48 -18.82
N ASP A 220 -5.49 18.46 -17.54
CA ASP A 220 -6.46 17.50 -16.99
C ASP A 220 -7.78 17.39 -17.78
N PRO A 221 -8.41 18.48 -18.29
CA PRO A 221 -9.63 18.35 -19.11
C PRO A 221 -9.43 17.56 -20.40
N ALA A 222 -8.25 17.69 -21.03
CA ALA A 222 -7.93 16.97 -22.26
C ALA A 222 -7.68 15.49 -21.98
N VAL A 223 -6.94 15.17 -20.91
CA VAL A 223 -6.66 13.79 -20.49
C VAL A 223 -7.94 13.08 -20.02
N ALA A 224 -8.84 13.79 -19.33
CA ALA A 224 -10.12 13.24 -18.88
C ALA A 224 -11.03 12.74 -20.02
N ALA A 225 -10.85 13.30 -21.22
CA ALA A 225 -11.60 12.89 -22.42
C ALA A 225 -11.03 11.64 -23.09
N LEU A 226 -9.83 11.17 -22.70
CA LEU A 226 -9.18 10.00 -23.28
C LEU A 226 -9.66 8.70 -22.62
N ASP A 227 -9.75 7.64 -23.44
CA ASP A 227 -9.77 6.27 -22.94
C ASP A 227 -8.34 5.80 -22.68
N VAL A 228 -7.76 6.30 -21.58
CA VAL A 228 -6.38 5.98 -21.20
C VAL A 228 -6.16 4.47 -21.00
N PRO A 229 -7.10 3.69 -20.38
CA PRO A 229 -6.98 2.23 -20.35
C PRO A 229 -6.82 1.60 -21.73
N ALA A 230 -7.59 2.05 -22.73
CA ALA A 230 -7.44 1.55 -24.09
C ALA A 230 -6.06 1.90 -24.71
N LEU A 231 -5.60 3.15 -24.53
CA LEU A 231 -4.30 3.62 -25.04
C LEU A 231 -3.13 2.86 -24.43
N VAL A 232 -3.09 2.77 -23.09
CA VAL A 232 -2.07 2.01 -22.36
C VAL A 232 -2.17 0.53 -22.75
N GLY A 233 -3.38 0.00 -22.91
CA GLY A 233 -3.62 -1.36 -23.33
C GLY A 233 -3.05 -1.68 -24.72
N GLU A 234 -3.05 -0.73 -25.65
CA GLU A 234 -2.39 -0.89 -26.95
C GLU A 234 -0.87 -0.95 -26.81
N VAL A 235 -0.27 -0.02 -26.04
CA VAL A 235 1.17 0.00 -25.79
C VAL A 235 1.63 -1.29 -25.15
N CYS A 236 0.95 -1.75 -24.10
CA CYS A 236 1.27 -3.00 -23.42
C CYS A 236 1.18 -4.21 -24.35
N ARG A 237 0.15 -4.31 -25.19
CA ARG A 237 0.05 -5.39 -26.19
C ARG A 237 1.19 -5.36 -27.20
N ARG A 238 1.62 -4.17 -27.65
CA ARG A 238 2.78 -4.01 -28.54
C ARG A 238 4.11 -4.41 -27.88
N LEU A 239 4.21 -4.28 -26.56
CA LEU A 239 5.34 -4.76 -25.76
C LEU A 239 5.27 -6.27 -25.45
N GLY A 240 4.20 -6.96 -25.87
CA GLY A 240 4.02 -8.40 -25.69
C GLY A 240 3.32 -8.81 -24.39
N PHE A 241 2.70 -7.88 -23.66
CA PHE A 241 1.93 -8.22 -22.46
C PHE A 241 0.53 -8.73 -22.81
N ASP A 242 0.12 -9.82 -22.16
CA ASP A 242 -1.26 -10.29 -22.16
C ASP A 242 -2.05 -9.59 -21.04
N LEU A 243 -3.06 -8.82 -21.44
CA LEU A 243 -3.91 -8.05 -20.52
C LEU A 243 -5.23 -8.76 -20.21
N ALA A 244 -5.53 -9.91 -20.81
CA ALA A 244 -6.81 -10.60 -20.66
C ALA A 244 -7.11 -11.01 -19.20
N ARG A 245 -6.07 -11.07 -18.36
CA ARG A 245 -6.13 -11.49 -16.95
C ARG A 245 -6.02 -10.33 -15.96
N ILE A 246 -5.92 -9.10 -16.47
CA ILE A 246 -5.84 -7.87 -15.68
C ILE A 246 -7.20 -7.18 -15.72
N THR A 247 -7.86 -7.10 -14.57
CA THR A 247 -9.10 -6.36 -14.41
C THR A 247 -8.79 -4.94 -13.94
N VAL A 248 -9.11 -3.94 -14.76
CA VAL A 248 -8.94 -2.53 -14.41
C VAL A 248 -10.25 -1.99 -13.85
N ASP A 249 -10.22 -1.58 -12.58
CA ASP A 249 -11.35 -1.02 -11.86
C ASP A 249 -11.14 0.48 -11.65
N ALA A 250 -11.73 1.28 -12.55
CA ALA A 250 -11.67 2.74 -12.55
C ALA A 250 -12.88 3.42 -11.89
N GLU A 251 -13.92 2.66 -11.54
CA GLU A 251 -15.20 3.24 -11.15
C GLU A 251 -15.10 3.93 -9.78
N PRO A 252 -15.63 5.15 -9.64
CA PRO A 252 -15.71 5.82 -8.36
C PRO A 252 -16.79 5.17 -7.48
N ARG A 253 -16.45 4.88 -6.23
CA ARG A 253 -17.41 4.40 -5.23
C ARG A 253 -17.02 4.84 -3.82
N PRO A 254 -18.00 5.02 -2.91
CA PRO A 254 -17.72 5.28 -1.49
C PRO A 254 -16.84 4.18 -0.89
N GLY A 255 -15.88 4.56 -0.04
CA GLY A 255 -14.98 3.61 0.63
C GLY A 255 -13.86 3.02 -0.23
N LYS A 256 -13.84 3.28 -1.56
CA LYS A 256 -12.71 2.88 -2.40
C LYS A 256 -11.46 3.66 -2.01
N HIS A 257 -10.32 2.97 -2.01
CA HIS A 257 -9.03 3.59 -1.73
C HIS A 257 -8.69 4.65 -2.80
N ALA A 258 -8.24 5.84 -2.36
CA ALA A 258 -8.01 6.96 -3.27
C ALA A 258 -6.74 6.81 -4.14
N SER A 259 -5.74 6.05 -3.69
CA SER A 259 -4.51 5.83 -4.47
C SER A 259 -4.65 4.63 -5.42
N PRO A 260 -4.05 4.71 -6.62
CA PRO A 260 -3.87 3.55 -7.49
C PRO A 260 -3.15 2.41 -6.76
N VAL A 261 -3.60 1.18 -6.98
CA VAL A 261 -3.05 -0.04 -6.38
C VAL A 261 -3.23 -1.23 -7.32
N CYS A 262 -2.23 -2.11 -7.36
CA CYS A 262 -2.29 -3.38 -8.09
C CYS A 262 -2.33 -4.54 -7.09
N PHE A 263 -3.29 -5.44 -7.26
CA PHE A 263 -3.44 -6.68 -6.49
C PHE A 263 -3.19 -7.89 -7.39
N GLY A 264 -2.08 -8.59 -7.18
CA GLY A 264 -1.87 -9.92 -7.73
C GLY A 264 -2.53 -10.97 -6.84
N VAL A 265 -3.81 -11.24 -7.04
CA VAL A 265 -4.60 -12.13 -6.17
C VAL A 265 -4.22 -13.58 -6.37
N HIS A 266 -4.10 -14.02 -7.64
CA HIS A 266 -3.62 -15.35 -8.01
C HIS A 266 -2.77 -15.20 -9.27
N ILE A 267 -1.47 -15.00 -9.13
CA ILE A 267 -0.59 -14.72 -10.25
C ILE A 267 -0.29 -16.02 -11.02
N PRO A 268 -0.35 -16.04 -12.36
CA PRO A 268 -0.64 -14.93 -13.28
C PRO A 268 -2.10 -14.87 -13.76
N HIS A 269 -3.03 -15.51 -13.06
CA HIS A 269 -4.41 -15.75 -13.51
C HIS A 269 -5.42 -14.66 -13.13
N GLU A 270 -5.18 -13.96 -12.03
CA GLU A 270 -6.11 -12.98 -11.46
C GLU A 270 -5.32 -11.79 -10.90
N VAL A 271 -5.39 -10.67 -11.63
CA VAL A 271 -4.75 -9.41 -11.26
C VAL A 271 -5.78 -8.28 -11.34
N TYR A 272 -5.83 -7.43 -10.32
CA TYR A 272 -6.68 -6.25 -10.30
C TYR A 272 -5.85 -4.97 -10.24
N VAL A 273 -6.17 -4.00 -11.07
CA VAL A 273 -5.66 -2.63 -10.96
C VAL A 273 -6.81 -1.74 -10.53
N LEU A 274 -6.76 -1.23 -9.31
CA LEU A 274 -7.80 -0.35 -8.76
C LEU A 274 -7.26 1.08 -8.76
N TYR A 275 -8.04 2.03 -9.27
CA TYR A 275 -7.76 3.44 -9.08
C TYR A 275 -9.05 4.24 -9.03
N GLN A 276 -9.00 5.40 -8.39
CA GLN A 276 -10.10 6.35 -8.39
C GLN A 276 -9.70 7.55 -9.23
N ARG A 277 -10.55 7.94 -10.17
CA ARG A 277 -10.33 9.16 -10.95
C ARG A 277 -10.42 10.37 -10.01
N THR A 278 -9.27 10.94 -9.66
CA THR A 278 -9.08 12.16 -8.88
C THR A 278 -8.45 13.26 -9.73
N SER A 279 -7.21 13.06 -10.22
CA SER A 279 -6.51 13.94 -11.18
C SER A 279 -6.20 13.12 -12.45
N PRO A 280 -6.87 13.41 -13.59
CA PRO A 280 -6.70 12.66 -14.83
C PRO A 280 -5.25 12.45 -15.26
N THR A 281 -4.32 13.37 -14.98
CA THR A 281 -2.91 13.18 -15.34
C THR A 281 -2.11 12.39 -14.28
N SER A 282 -2.53 12.44 -13.01
CA SER A 282 -1.81 11.77 -11.92
C SER A 282 -2.34 10.37 -11.59
N ASP A 283 -3.52 10.02 -12.09
CA ASP A 283 -4.18 8.72 -11.83
C ASP A 283 -3.73 7.60 -12.79
N TYR A 284 -3.10 7.95 -13.92
CA TYR A 284 -2.66 7.04 -14.98
C TYR A 284 -1.15 7.09 -15.18
#